data_AF-A0A0V1NB47-F1
#
_entry.id   AF-A0A0V1NB47-F1
#
_cell.length_a   1.000
_cell.length_b   1.000
_cell.length_c   1.000
_cell.angle_alpha   90.00
_cell.angle_beta   90.00
_cell.angle_gamma   90.00
#
_symmetry.space_group_name_H-M   'P 1'
#
loop_
_entity.id
_entity.type
_entity.pdbx_description
1 polymer ?
#
loop_
_entity_poly.entity_id
_entity_poly.type
_entity_poly.pdbx_seq_one_letter_code
_entity_poly.pdbx_strand_id
1 'polypeptide(L)'
;MADVPELHYVQNRCGDTSLVYEGRIYKLKRAGRQKYWRCSKDKKGCGGVAWTNLDVTTVIKRNDHIESCPVDEHLAYKMEKRAVLT
;
A
#
# COMPACT_ATOMS: atom_id res chain seq x y z
N MET A 1 -2.62 16.64 -16.98
CA MET A 1 -1.80 15.41 -17.03
C MET A 1 -2.44 14.45 -16.06
N ALA A 2 -2.67 13.18 -16.43
CA ALA A 2 -3.20 12.22 -15.48
C ALA A 2 -2.10 11.89 -14.48
N ASP A 3 -2.25 12.31 -13.22
CA ASP A 3 -1.36 11.92 -12.14
C ASP A 3 -1.39 10.40 -12.04
N VAL A 4 -0.33 9.74 -12.51
CA VAL A 4 -0.14 8.31 -12.30
C VAL A 4 0.02 8.15 -10.79
N PRO A 5 -0.87 7.41 -10.11
CA PRO A 5 -0.84 7.34 -8.67
C PRO A 5 0.45 6.66 -8.23
N GLU A 6 1.25 7.39 -7.44
CA GLU A 6 2.59 6.97 -7.05
C GLU A 6 2.49 5.77 -6.09
N LEU A 7 3.23 4.71 -6.43
CA LEU A 7 3.30 3.46 -5.68
C LEU A 7 4.65 3.40 -4.98
N HIS A 8 4.66 3.50 -3.65
CA HIS A 8 5.90 3.38 -2.88
C HIS A 8 5.97 2.03 -2.18
N TYR A 9 7.02 1.28 -2.50
CA TYR A 9 7.31 -0.02 -1.91
C TYR A 9 8.31 0.14 -0.76
N VAL A 10 7.96 -0.34 0.44
CA VAL A 10 8.79 -0.21 1.64
C VAL A 10 8.99 -1.57 2.28
N GLN A 11 10.24 -2.02 2.39
CA GLN A 11 10.60 -3.15 3.24
C GLN A 11 11.03 -2.64 4.61
N ASN A 12 10.50 -3.26 5.67
CA ASN A 12 10.99 -3.02 7.02
C ASN A 12 12.19 -3.92 7.32
N ARG A 13 12.92 -3.61 8.41
CA ARG A 13 14.10 -4.36 8.83
C ARG A 13 13.81 -5.82 9.23
N CYS A 14 12.55 -6.14 9.52
CA CYS A 14 12.10 -7.48 9.88
C CYS A 14 11.64 -8.30 8.67
N GLY A 15 11.77 -7.76 7.45
CA GLY A 15 11.35 -8.41 6.20
C GLY A 15 9.88 -8.22 5.84
N ASP A 16 9.07 -7.54 6.66
CA ASP A 16 7.71 -7.21 6.26
C ASP A 16 7.73 -6.16 5.16
N THR A 17 6.87 -6.38 4.18
CA THR A 17 6.73 -5.50 3.04
C THR A 17 5.42 -4.72 3.15
N SER A 18 5.52 -3.40 2.95
CA SER A 18 4.39 -2.48 2.89
C SER A 18 4.35 -1.75 1.55
N LEU A 19 3.14 -1.43 1.11
CA LEU A 19 2.84 -0.61 -0.06
C LEU A 19 2.15 0.67 0.41
N VAL A 20 2.67 1.82 0.01
CA VAL A 20 1.97 3.10 0.10
C VAL A 20 1.33 3.37 -1.26
N TYR A 21 0.03 3.61 -1.26
CA TYR A 21 -0.73 3.94 -2.45
C TYR A 21 -1.84 4.92 -2.08
N GLU A 22 -1.83 6.10 -2.69
CA GLU A 22 -2.76 7.21 -2.38
C GLU A 22 -2.85 7.50 -0.87
N GLY A 23 -1.69 7.64 -0.22
CA GLY A 23 -1.60 7.90 1.22
C GLY A 23 -2.12 6.78 2.13
N ARG A 24 -2.43 5.60 1.59
CA ARG A 24 -2.86 4.43 2.36
C ARG A 24 -1.78 3.38 2.37
N ILE A 25 -1.64 2.73 3.52
CA ILE A 25 -0.62 1.71 3.73
C ILE A 25 -1.27 0.34 3.71
N TYR A 26 -0.71 -0.53 2.89
CA TYR A 26 -1.11 -1.91 2.76
C TYR A 26 0.06 -2.83 3.12
N LYS A 27 -0.22 -3.88 3.88
CA LYS A 27 0.74 -4.93 4.20
C LYS A 27 0.65 -6.03 3.15
N LEU A 28 1.80 -6.52 2.69
CA LEU A 28 1.88 -7.69 1.82
C LEU A 28 1.34 -8.92 2.58
N LYS A 29 0.48 -9.69 1.91
CA LYS A 29 -0.07 -10.94 2.45
C LYS A 29 0.24 -12.14 1.58
N ARG A 30 0.43 -11.94 0.28
CA ARG A 30 0.84 -13.00 -0.66
C ARG A 30 1.66 -12.41 -1.80
N ALA A 31 2.73 -13.09 -2.17
CA ALA A 31 3.57 -12.76 -3.32
C ALA A 31 3.61 -13.96 -4.29
N GLY A 32 2.53 -14.16 -5.04
CA GLY A 32 2.46 -15.17 -6.10
C GLY A 32 2.65 -14.52 -7.46
N ARG A 33 1.90 -14.96 -8.48
CA ARG A 33 1.85 -14.33 -9.81
C ARG A 33 1.50 -12.83 -9.77
N GLN A 34 0.79 -12.41 -8.74
CA GLN A 34 0.50 -11.03 -8.39
C GLN A 34 0.71 -10.87 -6.89
N LYS A 35 0.98 -9.64 -6.44
CA LYS A 35 1.09 -9.33 -5.01
C LYS A 35 -0.27 -8.91 -4.48
N TYR A 36 -0.68 -9.53 -3.38
CA TYR A 36 -1.91 -9.24 -2.66
C TYR A 36 -1.60 -8.46 -1.38
N TRP A 37 -2.29 -7.33 -1.25
CA TRP A 37 -2.07 -6.34 -0.22
C TRP A 37 -3.34 -6.10 0.57
N ARG A 38 -3.23 -6.01 1.89
CA ARG A 38 -4.34 -5.68 2.78
C ARG A 38 -4.02 -4.42 3.58
N CYS A 39 -4.98 -3.53 3.69
CA CYS A 39 -4.91 -2.34 4.51
C CYS A 39 -4.29 -2.62 5.89
N SER A 40 -3.37 -1.77 6.33
CA SER A 40 -2.66 -1.95 7.59
C SER A 40 -3.45 -1.47 8.81
N LYS A 41 -4.53 -0.70 8.64
CA LYS A 41 -5.32 -0.17 9.76
C LYS A 41 -6.12 -1.30 10.42
N ASP A 42 -5.81 -1.57 11.68
CA ASP A 42 -6.47 -2.56 12.54
C ASP A 42 -7.80 -2.06 13.13
N LYS A 43 -8.24 -0.82 12.83
CA LYS A 43 -9.57 -0.35 13.25
C LYS A 43 -10.64 -1.20 12.55
N LYS A 44 -11.52 -1.83 13.35
CA LYS A 44 -12.68 -2.62 12.92
C LYS A 44 -13.36 -1.93 11.73
N GLY A 45 -13.13 -2.44 10.51
CA GLY A 45 -13.77 -1.90 9.30
C GLY A 45 -12.87 -1.78 8.08
N CYS A 46 -11.53 -1.63 8.22
CA CYS A 46 -10.69 -1.46 7.02
C CYS A 46 -10.56 -2.75 6.18
N GLY A 47 -11.52 -2.98 5.27
CA GLY A 47 -11.53 -4.07 4.30
C GLY A 47 -10.69 -3.80 3.04
N GLY A 48 -9.97 -2.67 3.00
CA GLY A 48 -9.21 -2.23 1.83
C GLY A 48 -8.20 -3.28 1.37
N VAL A 49 -8.29 -3.68 0.12
CA VAL A 49 -7.37 -4.62 -0.52
C VAL A 49 -6.90 -4.09 -1.86
N ALA A 50 -5.65 -4.38 -2.20
CA ALA A 50 -5.07 -4.05 -3.49
C ALA A 50 -4.32 -5.26 -4.05
N TRP A 51 -4.29 -5.35 -5.38
CA TRP A 51 -3.47 -6.29 -6.12
C TRP A 51 -2.56 -5.51 -7.06
N THR A 52 -1.29 -5.84 -7.06
CA THR A 52 -0.31 -5.26 -7.99
C THR A 52 0.37 -6.36 -8.80
N ASN A 53 1.06 -5.96 -9.87
CA ASN A 53 2.05 -6.83 -10.51
C ASN A 53 3.19 -7.18 -9.54
N LEU A 54 4.02 -8.15 -9.94
CA LEU A 54 5.19 -8.61 -9.16
C LEU A 54 6.12 -7.46 -8.78
N ASP A 55 6.37 -6.55 -9.72
CA ASP A 55 7.29 -5.41 -9.57
C ASP A 55 6.65 -4.19 -8.90
N VAL A 56 5.35 -4.27 -8.54
CA VAL A 56 4.63 -3.21 -7.81
C VAL A 56 4.64 -1.87 -8.56
N THR A 57 4.70 -1.90 -9.89
CA THR A 57 4.67 -0.71 -10.73
C THR A 57 3.26 -0.25 -11.06
N THR A 58 2.26 -1.13 -10.94
CA THR A 58 0.86 -0.85 -11.26
C THR A 58 -0.10 -1.54 -10.30
N VAL A 59 -1.17 -0.85 -9.92
CA VAL A 59 -2.32 -1.46 -9.26
C VAL A 59 -3.22 -2.07 -10.32
N ILE A 60 -3.42 -3.38 -10.24
CA ILE A 60 -4.26 -4.17 -11.16
C ILE A 60 -5.72 -4.13 -10.71
N LYS A 61 -5.94 -4.22 -9.40
CA LYS A 61 -7.27 -4.20 -8.80
C LYS A 61 -7.19 -3.59 -7.42
N ARG A 62 -8.19 -2.80 -7.07
CA ARG A 62 -8.39 -2.28 -5.72
C ARG A 62 -9.83 -2.53 -5.29
N ASN A 63 -10.02 -2.87 -4.02
CA ASN A 63 -11.33 -3.04 -3.41
C ASN A 63 -11.27 -2.35 -2.05
N ASP A 64 -11.58 -1.07 -2.05
CA ASP A 64 -11.57 -0.19 -0.91
C ASP A 64 -12.90 0.53 -0.84
N HIS A 65 -13.61 0.36 0.28
CA HIS A 65 -14.55 1.38 0.69
C HIS A 65 -13.70 2.56 1.16
N ILE A 66 -13.47 3.52 0.27
CA ILE A 66 -12.68 4.74 0.49
C ILE A 66 -13.05 5.41 1.83
N GLU A 67 -14.34 5.38 2.19
CA GLU A 67 -14.88 5.94 3.44
C GLU A 67 -14.43 5.18 4.70
N SER A 68 -14.19 3.87 4.60
CA SER A 68 -13.85 3.04 5.76
C SER A 68 -12.36 3.09 6.12
N CYS A 69 -11.52 3.68 5.27
CA CYS A 69 -10.09 3.82 5.53
C CYS A 69 -9.61 5.23 5.17
N PRO A 70 -9.73 6.18 6.11
CA PRO A 70 -9.17 7.51 5.90
C PRO A 70 -7.66 7.41 5.72
N VAL A 71 -7.11 8.31 4.90
CA VAL A 71 -5.67 8.48 4.72
C VAL A 71 -5.03 8.77 6.09
N ASP A 72 -3.84 8.22 6.33
CA ASP A 72 -3.02 8.57 7.49
C ASP A 72 -1.81 9.33 6.96
N GLU A 73 -1.97 10.63 6.76
CA GLU A 73 -0.98 11.48 6.06
C GLU A 73 0.38 11.44 6.76
N HIS A 74 0.39 11.47 8.09
CA HIS A 74 1.64 11.40 8.85
C HIS A 74 2.35 10.05 8.65
N LEU A 75 1.61 8.95 8.68
CA LEU A 75 2.22 7.63 8.50
C LEU A 75 2.63 7.41 7.04
N ALA A 76 1.83 7.86 6.08
CA ALA A 76 2.15 7.84 4.64
C ALA A 76 3.45 8.59 4.39
N TYR A 77 3.53 9.87 4.78
CA TYR A 77 4.73 10.70 4.63
C TYR A 77 5.99 10.01 5.19
N LYS A 78 5.89 9.42 6.38
CA LYS A 78 7.01 8.70 7.01
C LYS A 78 7.46 7.49 6.20
N MET A 79 6.53 6.78 5.55
CA MET A 79 6.83 5.60 4.75
C MET A 79 7.33 5.97 3.36
N GLU A 80 6.76 6.99 2.73
CA GLU A 80 7.24 7.53 1.44
C GLU A 80 8.68 8.02 1.56
N LYS A 81 9.01 8.75 2.64
CA LYS A 81 10.40 9.14 2.92
C LYS A 81 11.34 7.95 3.14
N ARG A 82 10.84 6.82 3.65
CA ARG A 82 11.64 5.59 3.80
C ARG A 82 11.83 4.85 2.48
N ALA A 83 10.82 4.87 1.60
CA ALA A 83 10.90 4.26 0.28
C ALA A 83 12.02 4.88 -0.57
N VAL A 84 12.19 6.21 -0.48
CA VAL A 84 13.24 6.94 -1.21
C VAL A 84 14.65 6.64 -0.70
N LEU A 85 14.79 6.14 0.53
CA LEU A 85 16.07 5.89 1.20
C LEU A 85 16.52 4.43 1.15
N THR A 86 15.80 3.55 0.44
CA THR A 86 16.13 2.13 0.27
C THR A 86 16.66 1.89 -1.14
#